data_AF-A0A6N3TA52-F1
#
_entry.id   AF-A0A6N3TA52-F1
#
_cell.length_a   1.000
_cell.length_b   1.000
_cell.length_c   1.000
_cell.angle_alpha   90.00
_cell.angle_beta   90.00
_cell.angle_gamma   90.00
#
_symmetry.space_group_name_H-M   'P 1'
#
loop_
_entity.id
_entity.type
_entity.pdbx_description
1 polymer ?
#
loop_
_entity_poly.entity_id
_entity_poly.type
_entity_poly.pdbx_seq_one_letter_code
_entity_poly.pdbx_strand_id
1 'polypeptide(L)'
;MENSVTGNPFAERNRFILRLDMAARSDALQARLEAAPEWDLVICDEAHRMSASYFGGEVKETRRYKLGKLLGARTRNLLLMSATPHNGKEADFQLFMGLLDSDRFEGRFREGVRKADVSDMMRRLTKEELFRFDETPLFPARYAYTVAYELSPAEADLYQAVTSYVREEMNRADRIGDGQRQGNVGFALQILQRRLCVLTIAANALCAPGETRTSSMRR
;
A
#
# COMPACT_ATOMS: atom_id res chain seq x y z
N MET A 1 -12.65 24.26 -10.86
CA MET A 1 -12.63 24.81 -9.47
C MET A 1 -12.91 26.32 -9.44
N GLU A 2 -13.25 26.94 -10.58
CA GLU A 2 -13.39 28.40 -10.72
C GLU A 2 -14.82 28.95 -10.59
N ASN A 3 -15.83 28.10 -10.35
CA ASN A 3 -17.23 28.53 -10.23
C ASN A 3 -17.74 28.37 -8.79
N SER A 4 -17.13 29.10 -7.86
CA SER A 4 -17.62 29.27 -6.48
C SER A 4 -17.91 30.75 -6.26
N VAL A 5 -19.11 31.09 -5.80
CA VAL A 5 -19.61 32.48 -5.69
C VAL A 5 -18.84 33.28 -4.62
N THR A 6 -18.36 32.61 -3.58
CA THR A 6 -17.58 33.14 -2.45
C THR A 6 -16.08 32.86 -2.58
N GLY A 7 -15.66 32.13 -3.62
CA GLY A 7 -14.27 31.73 -3.84
C GLY A 7 -13.83 30.45 -3.11
N ASN A 8 -14.64 29.91 -2.18
CA ASN A 8 -14.37 28.65 -1.50
C ASN A 8 -15.41 27.55 -1.82
N PRO A 9 -15.10 26.62 -2.73
CA PRO A 9 -16.04 25.57 -3.11
C PRO A 9 -16.32 24.57 -1.98
N PHE A 10 -15.48 24.49 -0.94
CA PHE A 10 -15.69 23.63 0.22
C PHE A 10 -16.71 24.22 1.22
N ALA A 11 -16.98 25.52 1.17
CA ALA A 11 -18.00 26.15 2.01
C ALA A 11 -19.40 26.15 1.36
N GLU A 12 -19.45 26.13 0.03
CA GLU A 12 -20.70 26.27 -0.74
C GLU A 12 -21.38 24.94 -1.06
N ARG A 13 -20.63 23.83 -1.06
CA ARG A 13 -21.13 22.54 -1.51
C ARG A 13 -21.15 21.54 -0.38
N ASN A 14 -22.28 20.84 -0.22
CA ASN A 14 -22.44 19.80 0.79
C ASN A 14 -21.73 18.48 0.45
N ARG A 15 -21.27 18.31 -0.80
CA ARG A 15 -20.62 17.08 -1.28
C ARG A 15 -19.47 17.44 -2.21
N PHE A 16 -18.32 16.80 -1.99
CA PHE A 16 -17.13 16.99 -2.80
C PHE A 16 -16.41 15.67 -3.02
N ILE A 17 -15.87 15.49 -4.23
CA ILE A 17 -14.94 14.40 -4.53
C ILE A 17 -13.65 15.05 -4.99
N LEU A 18 -12.55 14.68 -4.34
CA LEU A 18 -11.24 15.25 -4.59
C LEU A 18 -10.20 14.13 -4.66
N ARG A 19 -9.24 14.27 -5.59
CA ARG A 19 -8.12 13.36 -5.67
C ARG A 19 -7.10 13.68 -4.57
N LEU A 20 -6.77 12.68 -3.75
CA LEU A 20 -5.80 12.79 -2.65
C LEU A 20 -4.48 13.47 -3.08
N ASP A 21 -3.93 13.05 -4.21
CA ASP A 21 -2.65 13.58 -4.73
C ASP A 21 -2.71 15.06 -5.13
N MET A 22 -3.86 15.51 -5.64
CA MET A 22 -4.05 16.91 -6.02
C MET A 22 -4.15 17.78 -4.77
N ALA A 23 -4.95 17.34 -3.80
CA ALA A 23 -5.12 18.03 -2.52
C ALA A 23 -3.80 18.14 -1.75
N ALA A 24 -3.05 17.04 -1.65
CA ALA A 24 -1.80 16.99 -0.89
C ALA A 24 -0.68 17.85 -1.50
N ARG A 25 -0.78 18.22 -2.78
CA ARG A 25 0.24 19.03 -3.47
C ARG A 25 -0.12 20.49 -3.61
N SER A 26 -1.39 20.86 -3.41
CA SER A 26 -1.88 22.21 -3.64
C SER A 26 -2.10 22.93 -2.32
N ASP A 27 -1.21 23.86 -1.99
CA ASP A 27 -1.31 24.69 -0.79
C ASP A 27 -2.57 25.56 -0.83
N ALA A 28 -2.97 26.02 -2.03
CA ALA A 28 -4.21 26.77 -2.22
C ALA A 28 -5.47 25.94 -1.86
N LEU A 29 -5.49 24.64 -2.17
CA LEU A 29 -6.60 23.78 -1.77
C LEU A 29 -6.60 23.49 -0.27
N GLN A 30 -5.43 23.30 0.33
CA GLN A 30 -5.30 23.09 1.77
C GLN A 30 -5.75 24.34 2.54
N ALA A 31 -5.34 25.53 2.12
CA ALA A 31 -5.79 26.78 2.71
C ALA A 31 -7.31 26.97 2.60
N ARG A 32 -7.91 26.60 1.46
CA ARG A 32 -9.38 26.64 1.28
C ARG A 32 -10.10 25.62 2.15
N LEU A 33 -9.54 24.41 2.35
CA LEU A 33 -10.08 23.41 3.27
C LEU A 33 -10.01 23.89 4.73
N GLU A 34 -8.90 24.53 5.10
CA GLU A 34 -8.69 25.07 6.44
C GLU A 34 -9.66 26.21 6.75
N ALA A 35 -9.87 27.12 5.79
CA ALA A 35 -10.82 28.22 5.91
C ALA A 35 -12.30 27.82 5.73
N ALA A 36 -12.59 26.60 5.26
CA ALA A 36 -13.97 26.11 5.14
C ALA A 36 -14.54 25.76 6.53
N PRO A 37 -15.87 25.75 6.71
CA PRO A 37 -16.50 25.16 7.89
C PRO A 37 -16.10 23.68 8.11
N GLU A 38 -16.30 23.18 9.31
CA GLU A 38 -16.09 21.75 9.61
C GLU A 38 -17.00 20.87 8.75
N TRP A 39 -16.48 19.74 8.33
CA TRP A 39 -17.23 18.73 7.58
C TRP A 39 -17.76 17.66 8.53
N ASP A 40 -19.01 17.26 8.34
CA ASP A 40 -19.60 16.18 9.13
C ASP A 40 -18.92 14.84 8.89
N LEU A 41 -18.51 14.55 7.65
CA LEU A 41 -17.90 13.28 7.26
C LEU A 41 -16.87 13.47 6.15
N VAL A 42 -15.68 12.89 6.35
CA VAL A 42 -14.66 12.72 5.31
C VAL A 42 -14.36 11.24 5.13
N ILE A 43 -14.37 10.77 3.89
CA ILE A 43 -14.02 9.39 3.53
C ILE A 43 -12.76 9.41 2.69
N CYS A 44 -11.72 8.75 3.18
CA CYS A 44 -10.45 8.58 2.47
C CYS A 44 -10.32 7.14 1.98
N ASP A 45 -10.45 6.95 0.67
CA ASP A 45 -10.18 5.67 0.02
C ASP A 45 -8.68 5.49 -0.24
N GLU A 46 -8.24 4.22 -0.24
CA GLU A 46 -6.83 3.82 -0.26
C GLU A 46 -5.97 4.59 0.76
N ALA A 47 -6.50 4.70 1.98
CA ALA A 47 -5.93 5.50 3.05
C ALA A 47 -4.49 5.08 3.40
N HIS A 48 -4.07 3.86 3.07
CA HIS A 48 -2.68 3.41 3.20
C HIS A 48 -1.66 4.31 2.48
N ARG A 49 -2.09 5.13 1.52
CA ARG A 49 -1.25 6.14 0.86
C ARG A 49 -0.91 7.35 1.75
N MET A 50 -1.66 7.58 2.82
CA MET A 50 -1.42 8.61 3.83
C MET A 50 -0.45 8.09 4.89
N SER A 51 0.76 7.74 4.46
CA SER A 51 1.77 7.13 5.33
C SER A 51 2.76 8.16 5.88
N ALA A 52 3.25 7.92 7.09
CA ALA A 52 4.45 8.52 7.65
C ALA A 52 5.39 7.40 8.11
N SER A 53 6.68 7.70 8.23
CA SER A 53 7.67 6.71 8.66
C SER A 53 8.75 7.34 9.52
N TYR A 54 9.44 6.51 10.32
CA TYR A 54 10.59 6.96 11.09
C TYR A 54 11.86 6.94 10.23
N PHE A 55 12.62 8.03 10.26
CA PHE A 55 13.95 8.12 9.64
C PHE A 55 14.90 8.83 10.60
N GLY A 56 16.00 8.17 10.99
CA GLY A 56 16.96 8.75 11.95
C GLY A 56 16.38 9.02 13.34
N GLY A 57 15.31 8.33 13.74
CA GLY A 57 14.61 8.56 15.02
C GLY A 57 13.59 9.71 14.99
N GLU A 58 13.43 10.39 13.86
CA GLU A 58 12.41 11.43 13.65
C GLU A 58 11.28 10.93 12.75
N VAL A 59 10.07 11.45 12.97
CA VAL A 59 8.90 11.15 12.12
C VAL A 59 8.99 11.95 10.84
N LYS A 60 9.13 11.27 9.71
CA LYS A 60 9.09 11.85 8.37
C LYS A 60 7.68 11.73 7.80
N GLU A 61 6.96 12.83 7.84
CA GLU A 61 5.60 12.91 7.31
C GLU A 61 5.58 13.15 5.81
N THR A 62 4.78 12.37 5.08
CA THR A 62 4.50 12.65 3.67
C THR A 62 3.48 13.79 3.54
N ARG A 63 3.41 14.44 2.37
CA ARG A 63 2.39 15.45 2.10
C ARG A 63 0.96 14.91 2.26
N ARG A 64 0.75 13.63 1.92
CA ARG A 64 -0.55 12.96 2.07
C ARG A 64 -0.90 12.74 3.54
N TYR A 65 0.09 12.38 4.36
CA TYR A 65 -0.10 12.26 5.80
C TYR A 65 -0.47 13.61 6.44
N LYS A 66 0.22 14.69 6.05
CA LYS A 66 -0.11 16.06 6.51
C LYS A 66 -1.54 16.46 6.13
N LEU A 67 -1.95 16.16 4.90
CA LEU A 67 -3.33 16.37 4.47
C LEU A 67 -4.31 15.53 5.32
N GLY A 68 -3.98 14.27 5.63
CA GLY A 68 -4.78 13.42 6.51
C GLY A 68 -5.01 14.07 7.89
N LYS A 69 -3.95 14.62 8.50
CA LYS A 69 -4.06 15.37 9.76
C LYS A 69 -4.97 16.60 9.64
N LEU A 70 -4.81 17.37 8.56
CA LEU A 70 -5.68 18.53 8.30
C LEU A 70 -7.15 18.11 8.18
N LEU A 71 -7.43 17.04 7.43
CA LEU A 71 -8.78 16.53 7.26
C LEU A 71 -9.37 16.03 8.59
N GLY A 72 -8.59 15.32 9.41
CA GLY A 72 -9.00 14.88 10.75
C GLY A 72 -9.35 16.05 11.66
N ALA A 73 -8.56 17.14 11.64
CA ALA A 73 -8.81 18.33 12.43
C ALA A 73 -10.00 19.18 11.93
N ARG A 74 -10.42 19.02 10.67
CA ARG A 74 -11.53 19.77 10.05
C ARG A 74 -12.78 18.90 9.83
N THR A 75 -12.85 17.71 10.44
CA THR A 75 -14.02 16.84 10.32
C THR A 75 -14.44 16.24 11.66
N ARG A 76 -15.75 16.00 11.78
CA ARG A 76 -16.32 15.31 12.95
C ARG A 76 -16.18 13.81 12.87
N ASN A 77 -16.31 13.24 11.67
CA ASN A 77 -16.20 11.81 11.42
C ASN A 77 -15.21 11.57 10.28
N LEU A 78 -14.09 10.92 10.58
CA LEU A 78 -13.09 10.52 9.59
C LEU A 78 -13.16 9.01 9.35
N LEU A 79 -13.49 8.60 8.13
CA LEU A 79 -13.50 7.21 7.72
C LEU A 79 -12.32 6.92 6.80
N LEU A 80 -11.42 6.05 7.24
CA LEU A 80 -10.29 5.57 6.46
C LEU A 80 -10.58 4.19 5.89
N MET A 81 -10.56 4.05 4.56
CA MET A 81 -10.78 2.80 3.86
C MET A 81 -9.47 2.32 3.22
N SER A 82 -9.11 1.06 3.45
CA SER A 82 -7.95 0.45 2.81
C SER A 82 -8.05 -1.07 2.81
N ALA A 83 -7.69 -1.71 1.70
CA ALA A 83 -7.54 -3.16 1.64
C ALA A 83 -6.28 -3.64 2.38
N THR A 84 -5.24 -2.81 2.43
CA THR A 84 -3.92 -3.12 3.00
C THR A 84 -3.42 -1.91 3.79
N PRO A 85 -3.82 -1.74 5.06
CA PRO A 85 -3.54 -0.51 5.82
C PRO A 85 -2.05 -0.33 6.17
N HIS A 86 -1.22 -1.35 6.01
CA HIS A 86 0.21 -1.29 6.33
C HIS A 86 1.03 -2.28 5.50
N ASN A 87 2.33 -1.99 5.38
CA ASN A 87 3.31 -2.83 4.66
C ASN A 87 4.08 -3.77 5.61
N GLY A 88 3.53 -4.08 6.79
CA GLY A 88 4.16 -4.94 7.80
C GLY A 88 5.16 -4.21 8.74
N LYS A 89 5.29 -2.89 8.65
CA LYS A 89 6.04 -2.07 9.61
C LYS A 89 5.10 -1.52 10.67
N GLU A 90 5.22 -2.04 11.88
CA GLU A 90 4.35 -1.67 13.01
C GLU A 90 4.44 -0.17 13.34
N ALA A 91 5.64 0.40 13.33
CA ALA A 91 5.84 1.82 13.63
C ALA A 91 5.13 2.75 12.62
N ASP A 92 5.15 2.39 11.33
CA ASP A 92 4.45 3.15 10.28
C ASP A 92 2.92 2.98 10.41
N PHE A 93 2.46 1.79 10.84
CA PHE A 93 1.04 1.53 11.09
C PHE A 93 0.51 2.35 12.27
N GLN A 94 1.26 2.48 13.36
CA GLN A 94 0.86 3.33 14.48
C GLN A 94 0.76 4.79 14.10
N LEU A 95 1.71 5.31 13.30
CA LEU A 95 1.60 6.66 12.74
C LEU A 95 0.32 6.81 11.91
N PHE A 96 0.00 5.82 11.06
CA PHE A 96 -1.24 5.83 10.29
C PHE A 96 -2.49 5.84 11.19
N MET A 97 -2.52 5.05 12.25
CA MET A 97 -3.62 5.04 13.23
C MET A 97 -3.72 6.35 14.02
N GLY A 98 -2.60 7.06 14.20
CA GLY A 98 -2.56 8.41 14.77
C GLY A 98 -3.34 9.46 13.98
N LEU A 99 -3.74 9.18 12.72
CA LEU A 99 -4.68 10.02 11.98
C LEU A 99 -6.11 9.96 12.52
N LEU A 100 -6.47 8.86 13.20
CA LEU A 100 -7.81 8.65 13.80
C LEU A 100 -7.84 9.04 15.27
N ASP A 101 -6.76 8.76 16.00
CA ASP A 101 -6.64 9.06 17.43
C ASP A 101 -5.18 9.44 17.72
N SER A 102 -4.89 10.75 17.75
CA SER A 102 -3.54 11.23 18.01
C SER A 102 -3.08 10.85 19.42
N ASP A 103 -3.97 10.91 20.40
CA ASP A 103 -3.63 10.82 21.82
C ASP A 103 -3.28 9.38 22.21
N ARG A 104 -3.98 8.39 21.63
CA ARG A 104 -3.71 6.97 21.84
C ARG A 104 -2.44 6.48 21.16
N PHE A 105 -2.08 7.10 20.04
CA PHE A 105 -0.94 6.69 19.21
C PHE A 105 0.23 7.70 19.22
N GLU A 106 0.18 8.71 20.09
CA GLU A 106 1.28 9.64 20.33
C GLU A 106 2.41 8.97 21.14
N GLY A 107 3.64 9.08 20.64
CA GLY A 107 4.84 8.65 21.34
C GLY A 107 5.72 7.67 20.55
N ARG A 108 7.03 7.73 20.78
CA ARG A 108 7.97 6.79 20.17
C ARG A 108 7.71 5.38 20.70
N PHE A 109 7.61 4.43 19.79
CA PHE A 109 7.53 3.00 20.09
C PHE A 109 8.67 2.61 21.04
N ARG A 110 8.31 2.16 22.25
CA ARG A 110 9.20 1.39 23.12
C ARG A 110 8.90 -0.08 22.86
N GLU A 111 9.89 -0.81 22.34
CA GLU A 111 9.79 -2.25 22.15
C GLU A 111 9.28 -2.91 23.44
N GLY A 112 8.12 -3.55 23.37
CA GLY A 112 7.57 -4.38 24.44
C GLY A 112 6.38 -3.84 25.23
N VAL A 113 5.94 -2.59 25.07
CA VAL A 113 4.98 -2.00 26.05
C VAL A 113 3.51 -1.93 25.63
N ARG A 114 3.13 -2.00 24.35
CA ARG A 114 1.71 -2.19 23.93
C ARG A 114 1.66 -2.49 22.44
N LYS A 115 1.15 -3.66 22.04
CA LYS A 115 0.43 -3.72 20.76
C LYS A 115 -0.77 -2.80 20.95
N ALA A 116 -0.86 -1.74 20.15
CA ALA A 116 -2.05 -0.91 20.20
C ALA A 116 -3.23 -1.82 19.82
N ASP A 117 -4.13 -2.06 20.77
CA ASP A 117 -5.40 -2.67 20.45
C ASP A 117 -6.09 -1.74 19.45
N VAL A 118 -6.53 -2.26 18.32
CA VAL A 118 -7.23 -1.50 17.27
C VAL A 118 -8.62 -2.08 17.03
N SER A 119 -9.07 -3.03 17.85
CA SER A 119 -10.31 -3.76 17.65
C SER A 119 -11.56 -2.88 17.69
N ASP A 120 -11.50 -1.77 18.43
CA ASP A 120 -12.55 -0.76 18.56
C ASP A 120 -12.55 0.28 17.42
N MET A 121 -11.42 0.44 16.72
CA MET A 121 -11.26 1.45 15.66
C MET A 121 -11.24 0.85 14.25
N MET A 122 -10.81 -0.40 14.12
CA MET A 122 -10.57 -1.05 12.85
C MET A 122 -11.47 -2.27 12.70
N ARG A 123 -12.32 -2.22 11.66
CA ARG A 123 -13.07 -3.40 11.20
C ARG A 123 -12.40 -3.96 9.94
N ARG A 124 -11.94 -5.20 10.01
CA ARG A 124 -11.43 -5.95 8.86
C ARG A 124 -12.35 -7.12 8.56
N LEU A 125 -12.76 -7.25 7.31
CA LEU A 125 -13.50 -8.40 6.81
C LEU A 125 -12.67 -9.06 5.73
N THR A 126 -12.39 -10.35 5.86
CA THR A 126 -11.76 -11.15 4.82
C THR A 126 -12.84 -11.75 3.91
N LYS A 127 -12.47 -12.12 2.67
CA LYS A 127 -13.45 -12.68 1.72
C LYS A 127 -14.01 -14.02 2.20
N GLU A 128 -13.19 -14.74 2.95
CA GLU A 128 -13.49 -16.02 3.58
C GLU A 128 -14.51 -15.90 4.73
N GLU A 129 -14.62 -14.72 5.35
CA GLU A 129 -15.59 -14.41 6.42
C GLU A 129 -16.91 -13.84 5.91
N LEU A 130 -17.03 -13.62 4.59
CA LEU A 130 -18.23 -13.08 3.99
C LEU A 130 -19.18 -14.22 3.61
N PHE A 131 -20.29 -14.29 4.30
CA PHE A 131 -21.38 -15.23 4.06
C PHE A 131 -22.63 -14.48 3.62
N ARG A 132 -23.45 -15.14 2.82
CA ARG A 132 -24.83 -14.71 2.55
C ARG A 132 -25.70 -14.94 3.79
N PHE A 133 -26.92 -14.39 3.78
CA PHE A 133 -27.88 -14.58 4.88
C PHE A 133 -28.29 -16.05 5.09
N ASP A 134 -28.13 -16.88 4.06
CA ASP A 134 -28.37 -18.33 4.10
C ASP A 134 -27.15 -19.15 4.55
N GLU A 135 -26.15 -18.48 5.14
CA GLU A 135 -24.88 -19.08 5.60
C GLU A 135 -24.02 -19.70 4.49
N THR A 136 -24.33 -19.44 3.21
CA THR A 136 -23.45 -19.86 2.11
C THR A 136 -22.27 -18.89 1.92
N PRO A 137 -21.04 -19.37 1.67
CA PRO A 137 -19.91 -18.49 1.38
C PRO A 137 -20.21 -17.56 0.21
N LEU A 138 -19.95 -16.26 0.39
CA LEU A 138 -20.19 -15.25 -0.65
C LEU A 138 -19.20 -15.42 -1.81
N PHE A 139 -17.97 -15.86 -1.52
CA PHE A 139 -16.91 -16.06 -2.49
C PHE A 139 -16.52 -17.55 -2.60
N PRO A 140 -16.11 -18.02 -3.80
CA PRO A 140 -15.57 -19.36 -3.97
C PRO A 140 -14.30 -19.60 -3.14
N ALA A 141 -14.07 -20.84 -2.75
CA ALA A 141 -12.85 -21.24 -2.06
C ALA A 141 -11.60 -20.99 -2.93
N ARG A 142 -10.57 -20.41 -2.34
CA ARG A 142 -9.29 -20.15 -2.99
C ARG A 142 -8.36 -21.35 -2.79
N TYR A 143 -7.91 -21.95 -3.90
CA TYR A 143 -6.85 -22.95 -3.89
C TYR A 143 -5.57 -22.32 -4.45
N ALA A 144 -4.56 -22.13 -3.60
CA ALA A 144 -3.25 -21.63 -4.00
C ALA A 144 -2.21 -22.72 -3.76
N TYR A 145 -1.51 -23.14 -4.82
CA TYR A 145 -0.41 -24.10 -4.74
C TYR A 145 0.79 -23.54 -5.49
N THR A 146 1.98 -23.78 -4.96
CA THR A 146 3.24 -23.40 -5.60
C THR A 146 3.63 -24.52 -6.55
N VAL A 147 3.82 -24.20 -7.82
CA VAL A 147 4.37 -25.14 -8.81
C VAL A 147 5.88 -24.96 -8.84
N ALA A 148 6.61 -25.99 -8.43
CA ALA A 148 8.05 -26.06 -8.66
C ALA A 148 8.31 -26.33 -10.15
N TYR A 149 9.30 -25.67 -10.72
CA TYR A 149 9.74 -25.90 -12.09
C TYR A 149 11.26 -25.92 -12.11
N GLU A 150 11.82 -26.70 -13.03
CA GLU A 150 13.25 -26.74 -13.28
C GLU A 150 13.61 -25.75 -14.39
N LEU A 151 14.76 -25.07 -14.24
CA LEU A 151 15.29 -24.19 -15.28
C LEU A 151 15.93 -25.04 -16.37
N SER A 152 15.65 -24.72 -17.63
CA SER A 152 16.44 -25.28 -18.73
C SER A 152 17.90 -24.82 -18.63
N PRO A 153 18.86 -25.54 -19.24
CA PRO A 153 20.27 -25.14 -19.21
C PRO A 153 20.50 -23.70 -19.69
N ALA A 154 19.84 -23.28 -20.77
CA ALA A 154 19.95 -21.92 -21.30
C ALA A 154 19.36 -20.85 -20.35
N GLU A 155 18.29 -21.17 -19.63
CA GLU A 155 17.70 -20.27 -18.63
C GLU A 155 18.55 -20.19 -17.37
N ALA A 156 19.16 -21.30 -16.95
CA ALA A 156 20.09 -21.34 -15.83
C ALA A 156 21.34 -20.50 -16.14
N ASP A 157 21.89 -20.62 -17.35
CA ASP A 157 23.02 -19.81 -17.82
C ASP A 157 22.68 -18.32 -17.83
N LEU A 158 21.52 -17.96 -18.38
CA LEU A 158 21.04 -16.57 -18.41
C LEU A 158 20.81 -16.03 -16.99
N TYR A 159 20.20 -16.82 -16.12
CA TYR A 159 19.98 -16.45 -14.72
C TYR A 159 21.31 -16.20 -14.00
N GLN A 160 22.30 -17.06 -14.21
CA GLN A 160 23.63 -16.91 -13.65
C GLN A 160 24.36 -15.69 -14.21
N ALA A 161 24.28 -15.44 -15.52
CA ALA A 161 24.87 -14.26 -16.16
C ALA A 161 24.28 -12.96 -15.60
N VAL A 162 22.94 -12.88 -15.47
CA VAL A 162 22.27 -11.71 -14.88
C VAL A 162 22.62 -11.55 -13.42
N THR A 163 22.70 -12.64 -12.66
CA THR A 163 23.08 -12.61 -11.23
C THR A 163 24.51 -12.13 -11.04
N SER A 164 25.45 -12.59 -11.87
CA SER A 164 26.84 -12.15 -11.87
C SER A 164 26.94 -10.67 -12.23
N TYR A 165 26.28 -10.23 -13.31
CA TYR A 165 26.23 -8.83 -13.71
C TYR A 165 25.70 -7.92 -12.59
N VAL A 166 24.60 -8.31 -11.95
CA VAL A 166 24.00 -7.58 -10.82
C VAL A 166 24.99 -7.48 -9.66
N ARG A 167 25.66 -8.58 -9.29
CA ARG A 167 26.66 -8.58 -8.21
C ARG A 167 27.83 -7.66 -8.53
N GLU A 168 28.37 -7.73 -9.74
CA GLU A 168 29.52 -6.92 -10.16
C GLU A 168 29.19 -5.43 -10.19
N GLU A 169 28.04 -5.04 -10.74
CA GLU A 169 27.61 -3.64 -10.81
C GLU A 169 27.24 -3.08 -9.43
N MET A 170 26.64 -3.88 -8.53
CA MET A 170 26.46 -3.44 -7.14
C MET A 170 27.81 -3.23 -6.45
N ASN A 171 28.75 -4.18 -6.56
CA ASN A 171 30.10 -4.03 -6.01
C ASN A 171 30.88 -2.84 -6.62
N ARG A 172 30.57 -2.45 -7.87
CA ARG A 172 31.17 -1.29 -8.52
C ARG A 172 30.53 0.02 -8.03
N ALA A 173 29.21 0.06 -7.86
CA ALA A 173 28.50 1.19 -7.29
C ALA A 173 28.90 1.45 -5.82
N ASP A 174 29.08 0.39 -5.04
CA ASP A 174 29.54 0.46 -3.64
C ASP A 174 30.91 1.13 -3.50
N ARG A 175 31.79 0.95 -4.50
CA ARG A 175 33.13 1.58 -4.53
C ARG A 175 33.12 3.05 -4.90
N ILE A 176 32.05 3.56 -5.52
CA ILE A 176 31.95 4.94 -6.01
C ILE A 176 31.38 5.89 -4.92
N GLY A 177 30.89 5.36 -3.79
CA GLY A 177 30.58 6.14 -2.57
C GLY A 177 29.33 7.04 -2.63
N ASP A 178 28.54 6.96 -3.70
CA ASP A 178 27.36 7.81 -3.90
C ASP A 178 26.08 7.04 -3.54
N GLY A 179 25.68 7.13 -2.26
CA GLY A 179 24.61 6.32 -1.67
C GLY A 179 23.22 6.45 -2.33
N GLN A 180 22.94 7.55 -3.04
CA GLN A 180 21.69 7.67 -3.82
C GLN A 180 21.73 6.89 -5.14
N ARG A 181 22.88 6.84 -5.82
CA ARG A 181 23.04 6.03 -7.04
C ARG A 181 23.03 4.54 -6.73
N GLN A 182 23.61 4.14 -5.59
CA GLN A 182 23.62 2.76 -5.10
C GLN A 182 22.20 2.19 -4.92
N GLY A 183 21.27 2.96 -4.34
CA GLY A 183 19.88 2.54 -4.14
C GLY A 183 19.09 2.41 -5.45
N ASN A 184 19.27 3.34 -6.39
CA ASN A 184 18.57 3.32 -7.68
C ASN A 184 19.05 2.18 -8.59
N VAL A 185 20.37 1.93 -8.61
CA VAL A 185 20.98 0.82 -9.36
C VAL A 185 20.53 -0.53 -8.76
N GLY A 186 20.56 -0.67 -7.43
CA GLY A 186 20.06 -1.88 -6.76
C GLY A 186 18.58 -2.16 -7.04
N PHE A 187 17.74 -1.12 -7.06
CA PHE A 187 16.32 -1.26 -7.37
C PHE A 187 16.04 -1.65 -8.83
N ALA A 188 16.75 -1.04 -9.79
CA ALA A 188 16.64 -1.39 -11.20
C ALA A 188 17.09 -2.85 -11.46
N LEU A 189 18.16 -3.29 -10.79
CA LEU A 189 18.69 -4.65 -10.89
C LEU A 189 17.74 -5.70 -10.28
N GLN A 190 17.13 -5.41 -9.13
CA GLN A 190 16.08 -6.27 -8.56
C GLN A 190 14.88 -6.41 -9.50
N ILE A 191 14.47 -5.34 -10.19
CA ILE A 191 13.38 -5.40 -11.18
C ILE A 191 13.77 -6.31 -12.35
N LEU A 192 15.01 -6.22 -12.84
CA LEU A 192 15.50 -7.08 -13.93
C LEU A 192 15.50 -8.56 -13.53
N GLN A 193 16.04 -8.90 -12.35
CA GLN A 193 16.01 -10.28 -11.84
C GLN A 193 14.58 -10.80 -11.69
N ARG A 194 13.67 -9.99 -11.15
CA ARG A 194 12.27 -10.38 -10.94
C ARG A 194 11.52 -10.58 -12.26
N ARG A 195 11.82 -9.77 -13.28
CA ARG A 195 11.22 -9.92 -14.63
C ARG A 195 11.73 -11.15 -15.36
N LEU A 196 13.00 -11.51 -15.19
CA LEU A 196 13.57 -12.72 -15.78
C LEU A 196 12.83 -13.97 -15.29
N CYS A 197 12.63 -14.10 -13.97
CA CYS A 197 11.92 -15.24 -13.39
C CYS A 197 10.48 -15.37 -13.90
N VAL A 198 9.79 -14.25 -14.15
CA VAL A 198 8.39 -14.26 -14.64
C VAL A 198 8.32 -14.71 -16.11
N LEU A 199 9.30 -14.36 -16.94
CA LEU A 199 9.38 -14.80 -18.34
C LEU A 199 9.61 -16.31 -18.46
N THR A 200 10.48 -16.85 -17.59
CA THR A 200 10.76 -18.30 -17.50
C THR A 200 9.52 -19.09 -17.06
N ILE A 201 8.74 -18.58 -16.10
CA ILE A 201 7.50 -19.21 -15.63
C ILE A 201 6.44 -19.28 -16.73
N ALA A 202 6.29 -18.21 -17.52
CA ALA A 202 5.27 -18.15 -18.57
C ALA A 202 5.53 -19.18 -19.69
N ALA A 203 6.79 -19.39 -20.06
CA ALA A 203 7.17 -20.35 -21.10
C ALA A 203 6.87 -21.80 -20.70
N ASN A 204 7.18 -22.19 -19.46
CA ASN A 204 6.92 -23.55 -18.96
C ASN A 204 5.45 -23.79 -18.63
N ALA A 205 4.71 -22.79 -18.13
CA ALA A 205 3.28 -22.93 -17.84
C ALA A 205 2.42 -23.11 -19.10
N LEU A 206 2.85 -22.58 -20.26
CA LEU A 206 2.20 -22.79 -21.56
C LEU A 206 2.48 -24.18 -22.16
N CYS A 207 3.52 -24.87 -21.69
CA CYS A 207 3.97 -26.16 -22.22
C CYS A 207 3.53 -27.36 -21.37
N ALA A 208 2.87 -27.13 -20.23
CA ALA A 208 2.29 -28.21 -19.42
C ALA A 208 1.06 -28.80 -20.16
N PRO A 209 1.06 -30.08 -20.57
CA PRO A 209 -0.11 -30.71 -21.15
C PRO A 209 -1.25 -30.67 -20.12
N GLY A 210 -2.40 -30.13 -20.53
CA GLY A 210 -3.60 -30.07 -19.71
C GLY A 210 -4.03 -31.47 -19.30
N GLU A 211 -3.74 -31.84 -18.06
CA GLU A 211 -4.27 -33.05 -17.44
C GLU A 211 -5.79 -32.85 -17.31
N THR A 212 -6.51 -33.36 -18.29
CA THR A 212 -7.96 -33.40 -18.33
C THR A 212 -8.41 -34.35 -17.23
N ARG A 213 -8.61 -33.83 -16.02
CA ARG A 213 -9.33 -34.55 -14.97
C ARG A 213 -10.79 -34.62 -15.38
N THR A 214 -11.12 -35.73 -16.05
CA THR A 214 -12.49 -36.24 -16.15
C THR A 214 -13.01 -36.48 -14.73
N SER A 215 -13.78 -35.52 -14.22
CA SER A 215 -14.59 -35.76 -13.03
C SER A 215 -15.73 -36.70 -13.44
N SER A 216 -15.55 -37.99 -13.13
CA SER A 216 -16.67 -38.92 -13.12
C SER A 216 -17.60 -38.51 -11.98
N MET A 217 -18.62 -37.71 -12.30
CA MET A 217 -19.84 -37.67 -11.51
C MET A 217 -20.43 -39.09 -11.47
N ARG A 218 -20.20 -39.82 -10.39
CA ARG A 218 -21.05 -40.93 -9.98
C ARG A 218 -21.84 -40.48 -8.76
N ARG A 219 -23.14 -40.33 -9.02
CA ARG A 219 -24.34 -40.40 -8.16
C ARG A 219 -24.21 -40.05 -6.69
#